data_AF-A0A7C1BG21-F1
#
_entry.id   AF-A0A7C1BG21-F1
#
_cell.length_a   1.000
_cell.length_b   1.000
_cell.length_c   1.000
_cell.angle_alpha   90.00
_cell.angle_beta   90.00
_cell.angle_gamma   90.00
#
_symmetry.space_group_name_H-M   'P 1'
#
loop_
_entity.id
_entity.type
_entity.pdbx_description
1 polymer ?
#
loop_
_entity_poly.entity_id
_entity_poly.type
_entity_poly.pdbx_seq_one_letter_code
_entity_poly.pdbx_strand_id
1 'polypeptide(L)'
;MRVVVKRDRQEIVLENISTQPVAEQLSKDMNELLLSKDTKMYFFFEGGPGPSGGGMIIRIRLSRRLNDTDIMALRKFFSVRNAEVVIE
;
A
#
# COMPACT_ATOMS: atom_id res chain seq x y z
N MET A 1 -4.61 7.48 -7.36
CA MET A 1 -3.78 6.39 -6.79
C MET A 1 -4.59 5.11 -6.83
N ARG A 2 -3.96 4.01 -7.23
CA ARG A 2 -4.57 2.68 -7.25
C ARG A 2 -3.90 1.79 -6.21
N VAL A 3 -4.69 1.00 -5.50
CA VAL A 3 -4.24 0.09 -4.45
C VAL A 3 -4.68 -1.31 -4.82
N VAL A 4 -3.72 -2.20 -5.05
CA VAL A 4 -3.98 -3.61 -5.36
C VAL A 4 -3.57 -4.45 -4.17
N VAL A 5 -4.51 -5.19 -3.60
CA VAL A 5 -4.26 -6.09 -2.47
C VAL A 5 -4.31 -7.52 -2.94
N LYS A 6 -3.17 -8.21 -2.93
CA LYS A 6 -3.02 -9.60 -3.37
C LYS A 6 -3.02 -10.52 -2.16
N ARG A 7 -4.17 -11.06 -1.79
CA ARG A 7 -4.37 -11.82 -0.54
C ARG A 7 -3.44 -13.02 -0.45
N ASP A 8 -3.34 -13.78 -1.54
CA ASP A 8 -2.54 -15.02 -1.59
C ASP A 8 -1.03 -14.78 -1.59
N ARG A 9 -0.61 -13.59 -2.02
CA ARG A 9 0.80 -13.20 -2.10
C ARG A 9 1.29 -12.39 -0.90
N GLN A 10 0.39 -12.12 0.06
CA GLN A 10 0.70 -11.28 1.23
C GLN A 10 1.31 -9.94 0.78
N GLU A 11 0.77 -9.37 -0.30
CA GLU A 11 1.35 -8.23 -1.00
C GLU A 11 0.29 -7.13 -1.18
N ILE A 12 0.69 -5.89 -0.95
CA ILE A 12 -0.08 -4.69 -1.28
C ILE A 12 0.76 -3.88 -2.25
N VAL A 13 0.15 -3.39 -3.33
CA VAL A 13 0.81 -2.54 -4.32
C VAL A 13 0.08 -1.20 -4.37
N LEU A 14 0.82 -0.13 -4.12
CA LEU A 14 0.35 1.25 -4.25
C LEU A 14 0.94 1.83 -5.53
N GLU A 15 0.09 2.22 -6.47
CA GLU A 15 0.48 2.69 -7.80
C GLU A 15 0.12 4.17 -8.01
N ASN A 16 0.85 4.82 -8.92
CA ASN A 16 0.66 6.23 -9.29
C ASN A 16 0.88 7.20 -8.11
N ILE A 17 1.95 7.00 -7.33
CA ILE A 17 2.33 7.93 -6.27
C ILE A 17 3.12 9.09 -6.87
N SER A 18 2.68 10.31 -6.57
CA SER A 18 3.14 11.53 -7.25
C SER A 18 4.53 11.99 -6.84
N THR A 19 4.90 11.82 -5.57
CA THR A 19 6.14 12.35 -5.00
C THR A 19 6.73 11.43 -3.93
N GLN A 20 8.04 11.52 -3.70
CA GLN A 20 8.73 10.77 -2.66
C GLN A 20 8.21 11.06 -1.24
N PRO A 21 7.91 12.32 -0.83
CA PRO A 21 7.33 12.58 0.48
C PRO A 21 5.98 11.90 0.71
N VAL A 22 5.14 11.82 -0.33
CA VAL A 22 3.87 11.08 -0.27
C VAL A 22 4.14 9.59 -0.08
N ALA A 23 5.15 9.03 -0.77
CA ALA A 23 5.53 7.63 -0.63
C ALA A 23 6.00 7.28 0.79
N GLU A 24 6.82 8.16 1.39
CA GLU A 24 7.31 8.00 2.77
C GLU A 24 6.16 8.08 3.78
N GLN A 25 5.23 9.04 3.61
CA GLN A 25 4.08 9.16 4.49
C GLN A 25 3.16 7.94 4.39
N LEU A 26 2.85 7.49 3.17
CA LEU A 26 2.06 6.28 2.95
C LEU A 26 2.72 5.06 3.58
N SER A 27 4.04 4.94 3.52
CA SER A 27 4.75 3.80 4.14
C SER A 27 4.61 3.79 5.67
N LYS A 28 4.62 4.98 6.30
CA LYS A 28 4.37 5.12 7.75
C LYS A 28 2.91 4.81 8.09
N ASP A 29 1.97 5.41 7.36
CA ASP A 29 0.53 5.18 7.57
C ASP A 29 0.19 3.67 7.43
N MET A 30 0.76 2.99 6.44
CA MET A 30 0.56 1.55 6.23
C MET A 30 1.15 0.71 7.37
N ASN A 31 2.32 1.12 7.89
CA ASN A 31 2.90 0.48 9.07
C ASN A 31 1.98 0.59 10.28
N GLU A 32 1.41 1.77 10.54
CA GLU A 32 0.51 2.02 11.67
C GLU A 32 -0.84 1.30 11.49
N LEU A 33 -1.42 1.36 10.29
CA LEU A 33 -2.72 0.77 9.97
C LEU A 33 -2.73 -0.76 10.15
N LEU A 34 -1.65 -1.41 9.73
CA LEU A 34 -1.51 -2.87 9.77
C LEU A 34 -0.63 -3.33 10.94
N LEU A 35 -0.32 -2.43 11.87
CA LEU A 35 0.55 -2.70 13.01
C LEU A 35 -0.09 -3.77 13.89
N SER A 36 0.59 -4.92 13.99
CA SER A 36 0.32 -5.91 15.03
C SER A 36 1.64 -6.46 15.54
N LYS A 37 1.63 -7.00 16.78
CA LYS A 37 2.85 -7.48 17.47
C LYS A 37 3.69 -8.45 16.63
N ASP A 38 3.08 -9.17 15.69
CA ASP A 38 3.73 -10.23 14.90
C ASP A 38 3.75 -9.95 13.38
N THR A 39 3.50 -8.71 12.95
CA THR A 39 3.53 -8.35 11.53
C THR A 39 4.82 -7.63 11.16
N LYS A 40 5.59 -8.21 10.25
CA LYS A 40 6.70 -7.53 9.56
C LYS A 40 6.23 -7.06 8.19
N MET A 41 6.55 -5.82 7.85
CA MET A 41 6.29 -5.23 6.54
C MET A 41 7.60 -4.85 5.86
N TYR A 42 7.73 -5.21 4.59
CA TYR A 42 8.89 -4.92 3.76
C TYR A 42 8.46 -4.04 2.60
N PHE A 43 9.07 -2.87 2.49
CA PHE A 43 8.72 -1.84 1.50
C PHE A 43 9.75 -1.84 0.37
N PHE A 44 9.27 -1.98 -0.85
CA PHE A 44 10.05 -1.87 -2.07
C PHE A 44 9.51 -0.70 -2.87
N PHE A 45 10.38 0.25 -3.21
CA PHE A 45 10.05 1.44 -3.98
C PHE A 45 10.54 1.23 -5.40
N GLU A 46 9.61 1.23 -6.36
CA GLU A 46 9.86 1.02 -7.78
C GLU A 46 9.44 2.28 -8.58
N GLY A 47 10.15 2.57 -9.67
CA GLY A 47 9.89 3.74 -10.52
C GLY A 47 10.55 5.05 -10.04
N GLY A 48 10.21 6.16 -10.70
CA GLY A 48 10.74 7.49 -10.39
C GLY A 48 9.63 8.54 -10.35
N PRO A 49 9.75 9.59 -9.51
CA PRO A 49 8.75 10.66 -9.45
C PRO A 49 8.77 11.47 -10.75
N GLY A 50 7.62 11.77 -11.35
CA GLY A 50 7.56 12.74 -12.45
C GLY A 50 6.37 12.63 -13.41
N PRO A 51 6.14 13.68 -14.23
CA PRO A 51 4.98 13.83 -15.11
C PRO A 51 4.97 12.92 -16.36
N SER A 52 6.07 12.21 -16.64
CA SER A 52 6.26 11.45 -17.88
C SER A 52 6.35 9.93 -17.70
N GLY A 53 6.17 9.37 -16.49
CA GLY A 53 6.44 7.94 -16.27
C GLY A 53 5.75 7.32 -15.07
N GLY A 54 4.50 6.89 -15.24
CA GLY A 54 3.78 5.89 -14.43
C GLY A 54 3.50 6.20 -12.95
N GLY A 55 4.15 7.22 -12.37
CA GLY A 55 4.17 7.46 -10.93
C GLY A 55 4.99 6.40 -10.17
N MET A 56 5.41 6.76 -8.96
CA MET A 56 6.14 5.84 -8.08
C MET A 56 5.21 4.70 -7.64
N ILE A 57 5.78 3.51 -7.50
CA ILE A 57 5.09 2.31 -7.01
C ILE A 57 5.70 1.92 -5.66
N ILE A 58 4.86 1.64 -4.67
CA ILE A 58 5.28 0.99 -3.43
C ILE A 58 4.72 -0.41 -3.42
N ARG A 59 5.59 -1.40 -3.36
CA ARG A 59 5.23 -2.79 -3.10
C ARG A 59 5.52 -3.11 -1.64
N ILE A 60 4.49 -3.55 -0.92
CA ILE A 60 4.55 -3.86 0.50
C ILE A 60 4.31 -5.37 0.65
N ARG A 61 5.32 -6.09 1.14
CA ARG A 61 5.18 -7.51 1.49
C ARG A 61 4.99 -7.68 2.99
N LEU A 62 4.05 -8.52 3.38
CA LEU A 62 3.73 -8.81 4.77
C LEU A 62 4.19 -10.21 5.15
N SER A 63 4.65 -10.40 6.39
CA SER A 63 4.99 -11.73 6.94
C SER A 63 3.77 -12.62 7.21
N ARG A 64 2.56 -12.08 7.11
CA ARG A 64 1.30 -12.79 7.35
C ARG A 64 0.28 -12.48 6.26
N ARG A 65 -0.73 -13.35 6.15
CA ARG A 65 -1.88 -13.08 5.27
C ARG A 65 -2.73 -11.95 5.85
N LEU A 66 -3.32 -11.18 4.93
CA LEU A 66 -4.33 -10.18 5.26
C LEU A 66 -5.65 -10.90 5.54
N ASN A 67 -6.24 -10.64 6.70
CA ASN A 67 -7.57 -11.09 7.06
C ASN A 67 -8.62 -10.06 6.63
N ASP A 68 -9.90 -10.40 6.75
CA ASP A 68 -10.97 -9.50 6.32
C ASP A 68 -11.02 -8.17 7.08
N THR A 69 -10.58 -8.16 8.35
CA THR A 69 -10.45 -6.93 9.14
C THR A 69 -9.39 -6.00 8.56
N ASP A 70 -8.23 -6.53 8.15
CA ASP A 70 -7.19 -5.74 7.48
C ASP A 70 -7.70 -5.17 6.16
N ILE A 71 -8.40 -5.99 5.37
CA ILE A 71 -8.96 -5.57 4.08
C ILE A 71 -10.00 -4.46 4.27
N MET A 72 -10.85 -4.58 5.29
CA MET A 72 -11.81 -3.53 5.64
C MET A 72 -11.10 -2.25 6.09
N ALA A 73 -10.05 -2.36 6.90
CA ALA A 73 -9.26 -1.22 7.36
C ALA A 73 -8.59 -0.50 6.16
N LEU A 74 -8.00 -1.25 5.24
CA LEU A 74 -7.42 -0.74 3.99
C LEU A 74 -8.46 -0.02 3.14
N ARG A 75 -9.64 -0.62 2.93
CA ARG A 75 -10.73 0.00 2.18
C ARG A 75 -11.14 1.34 2.79
N LYS A 76 -11.35 1.41 4.10
CA LYS A 76 -11.72 2.66 4.80
C LYS A 76 -10.61 3.71 4.75
N PHE A 77 -9.37 3.29 4.95
CA PHE A 77 -8.21 4.17 4.94
C PHE A 77 -7.99 4.83 3.56
N PHE A 78 -8.20 4.08 2.48
CA PHE A 78 -8.01 4.56 1.12
C PHE A 78 -9.26 5.24 0.52
N SER A 79 -10.47 4.94 1.00
CA SER A 79 -11.68 5.62 0.52
C SER A 79 -11.66 7.12 0.82
N VAL A 80 -11.14 7.52 1.99
CA VAL A 80 -11.01 8.95 2.35
C VAL A 80 -9.92 9.68 1.56
N ARG A 81 -9.06 8.93 0.84
CA ARG A 81 -7.97 9.45 0.00
C ARG A 81 -8.32 9.41 -1.50
N ASN A 82 -9.60 9.14 -1.85
CA ASN A 82 -10.07 8.97 -3.23
C ASN A 82 -9.22 7.98 -4.04
N ALA A 83 -8.76 6.91 -3.38
CA ALA A 83 -7.98 5.86 -4.01
C ALA A 83 -8.86 4.64 -4.31
N GLU A 84 -8.65 4.04 -5.48
CA GLU A 84 -9.32 2.81 -5.88
C GLU A 84 -8.64 1.61 -5.22
N VAL A 85 -9.41 0.76 -4.52
CA VAL A 85 -8.90 -0.46 -3.88
C VAL A 85 -9.43 -1.69 -4.61
N VAL A 86 -8.53 -2.44 -5.23
CA VAL A 86 -8.79 -3.70 -5.92
C VAL A 86 -8.26 -4.86 -5.07
N ILE A 87 -9.04 -5.93 -4.91
CA ILE A 87 -8.65 -7.13 -4.18
C ILE A 87 -8.48 -8.27 -5.18
N GLU A 88 -7.29 -8.88 -5.18
CA GLU A 88 -6.87 -10.01 -6.02
C GLU A 88 -6.46 -11.22 -5.17
#